data_AF-A0A3P6EM76-F1
#
_entry.id   AF-A0A3P6EM76-F1
#
_cell.length_a   1.000
_cell.length_b   1.000
_cell.length_c   1.000
_cell.angle_alpha   90.00
_cell.angle_beta   90.00
_cell.angle_gamma   90.00
#
_symmetry.space_group_name_H-M   'P 1'
#
loop_
_entity.id
_entity.type
_entity.pdbx_description
1 polymer ?
#
loop_
_entity_poly.entity_id
_entity_poly.type
_entity_poly.pdbx_seq_one_letter_code
_entity_poly.pdbx_strand_id
1 'polypeptide(L)' 'MTGVDIGETESFLHGGELPTLIVQSTCHAVHIFVNGQLSVSAFGTRQNRRFTYRGKINLHSGITE' A
#
# COMPACT_ATOMS: atom_id res chain seq x y z
N MET A 1 1.79 9.41 -6.70
CA MET A 1 1.53 8.23 -7.53
C MET A 1 2.87 7.59 -7.80
N THR A 2 2.97 6.28 -7.64
CA THR A 2 4.22 5.54 -7.89
C THR A 2 3.84 4.26 -8.59
N GLY A 3 4.57 3.91 -9.64
CA GLY A 3 4.45 2.62 -10.27
C GLY A 3 5.26 1.58 -9.50
N VAL A 4 4.74 0.37 -9.38
CA VAL A 4 5.51 -0.80 -8.94
C VAL A 4 5.39 -1.86 -10.02
N ASP A 5 6.52 -2.25 -10.60
CA ASP A 5 6.61 -3.34 -11.58
C ASP A 5 6.74 -4.68 -10.86
N ILE A 6 5.78 -5.57 -11.08
CA ILE A 6 5.70 -6.88 -10.45
C ILE A 6 6.03 -7.94 -11.48
N GLY A 7 7.16 -8.61 -11.28
CA GLY A 7 7.58 -9.74 -12.12
C GLY A 7 6.60 -10.90 -12.03
N GLU A 8 6.37 -11.57 -13.16
CA GLU A 8 5.46 -12.73 -13.21
C GLU A 8 5.89 -13.87 -12.29
N THR A 9 7.17 -13.94 -11.91
CA THR A 9 7.74 -15.00 -11.06
C THR A 9 7.61 -14.71 -9.56
N GLU A 10 6.98 -13.61 -9.16
CA GLU A 10 6.81 -13.28 -7.74
C GLU A 10 6.03 -14.38 -7.00
N SER A 11 6.52 -14.78 -5.83
CA SER A 11 5.99 -15.97 -5.13
C SER A 11 4.56 -15.79 -4.65
N PHE A 12 4.17 -14.56 -4.28
CA PHE A 12 2.81 -14.25 -3.83
C PHE A 12 1.76 -14.40 -4.93
N LEU A 13 2.16 -14.34 -6.22
CA LEU A 13 1.28 -14.65 -7.35
C LEU A 13 0.98 -16.15 -7.46
N HIS A 14 1.78 -17.00 -6.82
CA HIS A 14 1.74 -18.45 -6.89
C HIS A 14 1.32 -19.12 -5.57
N GLY A 15 0.53 -18.41 -4.75
CA GLY A 15 0.07 -18.91 -3.45
C GLY A 15 1.07 -18.70 -2.30
N GLY A 16 2.14 -17.94 -2.53
CA GLY A 16 3.03 -17.45 -1.48
C GLY A 16 2.41 -16.34 -0.62
N GLU A 17 3.18 -15.86 0.35
CA GLU A 17 2.76 -14.81 1.28
C GLU A 17 2.62 -13.45 0.59
N LEU A 18 1.48 -12.78 0.81
CA LEU A 18 1.24 -11.44 0.26
C LEU A 18 2.31 -10.43 0.72
N PRO A 19 2.69 -9.46 -0.12
CA PRO A 19 3.61 -8.39 0.27
C PRO A 19 2.97 -7.49 1.33
N THR A 20 3.82 -6.86 2.15
CA THR A 20 3.39 -5.89 3.18
C THR A 20 3.67 -4.48 2.71
N LEU A 21 2.63 -3.66 2.58
CA LEU A 21 2.77 -2.23 2.32
C LEU A 21 2.97 -1.48 3.63
N ILE A 22 4.03 -0.69 3.70
CA ILE A 22 4.32 0.20 4.83
C ILE A 22 4.31 1.64 4.31
N VAL A 23 3.39 2.46 4.82
CA VAL A 23 3.30 3.88 4.47
C VAL A 23 3.50 4.71 5.71
N GLN A 24 4.48 5.61 5.68
CA GLN A 24 4.73 6.57 6.76
C GLN A 24 4.50 7.98 6.26
N SER A 25 3.69 8.75 6.98
CA SER A 25 3.38 10.13 6.64
C SER A 25 3.34 11.00 7.89
N THR A 26 3.65 12.29 7.71
CA THR A 26 3.54 13.32 8.75
C THR A 26 2.33 14.24 8.52
N CYS A 27 1.38 13.82 7.66
CA CYS A 27 0.21 14.59 7.26
C CYS A 27 -0.97 14.44 8.24
N HIS A 28 -1.96 15.32 8.10
CA HIS A 28 -3.24 15.25 8.79
C HIS A 28 -4.20 14.19 8.21
N ALA A 29 -4.00 13.75 6.97
CA ALA A 29 -4.82 12.71 6.34
C ALA A 29 -4.02 11.96 5.26
N VAL A 30 -4.32 10.68 5.11
CA VAL A 30 -3.74 9.79 4.09
C VAL A 30 -4.83 8.88 3.55
N HIS A 31 -4.99 8.85 2.23
CA HIS A 31 -5.79 7.85 1.53
C HIS A 31 -4.81 7.01 0.68
N ILE A 32 -4.84 5.69 0.84
CA ILE A 32 -4.00 4.74 0.13
C ILE A 32 -4.88 4.00 -0.87
N PHE A 33 -4.53 4.09 -2.15
CA PHE A 33 -5.14 3.35 -3.22
C PHE A 33 -4.13 2.32 -3.74
N VAL A 34 -4.59 1.11 -3.98
CA VAL A 34 -3.81 0.01 -4.59
C VAL A 34 -4.63 -0.54 -5.74
N ASN A 35 -4.04 -0.66 -6.93
CA ASN A 35 -4.74 -1.07 -8.15
C ASN A 35 -6.00 -0.23 -8.44
N GLY A 36 -5.93 1.08 -8.17
CA GLY A 36 -7.07 2.00 -8.30
C GLY A 36 -8.19 1.84 -7.25
N GLN A 37 -8.08 0.91 -6.30
CA GLN A 37 -9.08 0.68 -5.26
C GLN A 37 -8.66 1.29 -3.92
N LEU A 38 -9.60 1.94 -3.23
CA LEU A 38 -9.35 2.48 -1.89
C LEU A 38 -9.05 1.32 -0.94
N SER A 39 -7.82 1.27 -0.44
CA SER A 39 -7.37 0.26 0.50
C SER A 39 -7.48 0.77 1.95
N VAL A 40 -7.03 2.00 2.21
CA VAL A 40 -7.03 2.59 3.54
C VAL A 40 -7.27 4.09 3.49
N SER A 41 -8.08 4.57 4.44
CA SER A 41 -8.14 5.98 4.81
C SER A 41 -7.74 6.15 6.26
N ALA A 42 -6.91 7.13 6.55
CA ALA A 42 -6.51 7.47 7.89
C ALA A 42 -6.35 8.97 8.06
N PHE A 43 -6.62 9.43 9.29
CA PHE A 43 -6.60 10.83 9.65
C PHE A 43 -5.78 11.00 10.92
N GLY A 44 -4.80 11.89 10.89
CA GLY A 44 -4.03 12.30 12.05
C GLY A 44 -4.83 13.27 12.93
N THR A 45 -4.54 13.27 14.23
CA THR A 45 -5.09 14.27 15.16
C THR A 45 -4.10 15.42 15.34
N ARG A 46 -4.57 16.55 15.88
CA ARG A 46 -3.74 17.76 16.07
C ARG A 46 -2.46 17.52 16.89
N GLN A 47 -2.48 16.51 17.77
CA GLN A 47 -1.34 16.09 18.62
C GLN A 47 -0.50 14.96 18.00
N ASN A 48 -1.06 14.12 17.12
CA ASN A 48 -0.34 12.98 16.56
C ASN A 48 -0.42 12.99 15.03
N ARG A 49 0.60 13.62 14.42
CA ARG A 49 0.71 13.81 12.96
C ARG A 49 1.32 12.61 12.23
N ARG A 50 1.98 11.70 12.95
CA ARG A 50 2.68 10.58 12.33
C ARG A 50 1.70 9.44 12.10
N PHE A 51 1.38 9.19 10.84
CA PHE A 51 0.62 8.04 10.41
C PHE A 51 1.57 6.95 9.94
N THR A 52 1.35 5.71 10.39
CA THR A 52 2.04 4.52 9.87
C THR A 52 0.99 3.47 9.54
N TYR A 53 0.80 3.19 8.27
CA TYR A 53 0.05 2.02 7.81
C TYR A 53 1.00 0.84 7.63
N ARG A 54 0.55 -0.35 8.04
CA ARG A 54 1.20 -1.63 7.75
C ARG A 54 0.10 -2.65 7.46
N GLY A 55 0.06 -3.17 6.24
CA GLY A 55 -0.94 -4.16 5.86
C GLY A 55 -0.51 -4.99 4.67
N LYS A 56 -1.06 -6.21 4.59
CA LYS A 56 -0.89 -7.08 3.42
C LYS A 56 -1.70 -6.51 2.26
N ILE A 57 -1.12 -6.46 1.08
CA ILE A 57 -1.79 -5.97 -0.13
C ILE A 57 -1.74 -7.02 -1.22
N ASN A 58 -2.78 -7.06 -2.05
CA ASN A 58 -2.80 -7.92 -3.22
C ASN A 58 -2.34 -7.12 -4.44
N LEU A 59 -1.33 -7.64 -5.15
CA LEU A 59 -0.78 -7.03 -6.35
C LEU A 59 -0.91 -8.03 -7.51
N HIS A 60 -1.00 -7.50 -8.72
CA HIS A 60 -1.03 -8.30 -9.94
C HIS A 60 0.29 -8.14 -10.69
N SER A 61 0.62 -9.07 -11.57
CA SER A 61 1.79 -8.96 -12.43
C SER A 61 1.71 -7.73 -13.35
N GLY A 62 2.88 -7.22 -13.73
CA GLY A 62 3.02 -6.00 -14.51
C GLY A 62 3.06 -4.74 -13.66
N ILE A 63 2.89 -3.59 -14.31
CA ILE A 63 2.95 -2.28 -13.67
C ILE A 63 1.62 -2.00 -12.97
N THR A 64 1.69 -1.83 -11.65
CA THR A 64 0.59 -1.31 -10.84
C THR A 64 0.81 0.18 -10.60
N GLU A 65 -0.22 0.99 -10.84
CA GLU A 65 -0.21 2.46 -10.72
C GLU A 65 -1.08 2.99 -9.57
#